data_AF-A0A0M3JJ06-F1
#
_entry.id   AF-A0A0M3JJ06-F1
#
_cell.length_a   1.000
_cell.length_b   1.000
_cell.length_c   1.000
_cell.angle_alpha   90.00
_cell.angle_beta   90.00
_cell.angle_gamma   90.00
#
_symmetry.space_group_name_H-M   'P 1'
#
loop_
_entity.id
_entity.type
_entity.pdbx_description
1 polymer ?
#
loop_
_entity_poly.entity_id
_entity_poly.type
_entity_poly.pdbx_seq_one_letter_code
_entity_poly.pdbx_strand_id
1 'polypeptide(L)'
;MALSFASCITNMLGFIPAPIVFGWLIDSACILWHSRCPNDRGNCVIYDNKFFRRTFHFSNAVIQLLAVISIVVCYLFIRNRVLPEEEQQAPEYYEDDQISETVNENSLRPAPIQTDL
;
A
#
# COMPACT_ATOMS: atom_id res chain seq x y z
N MET A 1 2.54 15.14 6.81
CA MET A 1 3.87 14.49 6.69
C MET A 1 3.89 13.02 7.13
N ALA A 2 3.07 12.58 8.10
CA ALA A 2 3.06 11.20 8.61
C ALA A 2 2.71 10.13 7.54
N LEU A 3 1.66 10.37 6.75
CA LEU A 3 1.21 9.44 5.70
C LEU A 3 2.29 9.19 4.64
N SER A 4 3.05 10.23 4.26
CA SER A 4 4.14 10.14 3.28
C SER A 4 5.34 9.34 3.80
N PHE A 5 5.73 9.57 5.06
CA PHE A 5 6.83 8.84 5.69
C PHE A 5 6.50 7.36 5.90
N ALA A 6 5.28 7.07 6.36
CA ALA A 6 4.77 5.70 6.48
C ALA A 6 4.80 4.99 5.12
N SER A 7 4.32 5.64 4.06
CA SER A 7 4.33 5.09 2.70
C SER A 7 5.74 4.81 2.17
N CYS A 8 6.71 5.72 2.40
CA CYS A 8 8.10 5.46 2.02
C CYS A 8 8.68 4.21 2.70
N ILE A 9 8.45 4.05 4.00
CA ILE A 9 8.95 2.90 4.77
C ILE A 9 8.29 1.60 4.30
N THR A 10 6.97 1.59 4.13
CA THR A 10 6.25 0.39 3.67
C THR A 10 6.70 -0.03 2.28
N ASN A 11 6.96 0.93 1.39
CA ASN A 11 7.45 0.63 0.05
C ASN A 11 8.89 0.11 0.07
N MET A 12 9.81 0.72 0.82
CA MET A 12 11.19 0.18 0.92
C MET A 12 11.22 -1.23 1.50
N LEU A 13 10.43 -1.48 2.56
CA LEU A 13 10.34 -2.78 3.20
C LEU A 13 9.50 -3.80 2.42
N GLY A 14 8.70 -3.40 1.44
CA GLY A 14 7.98 -4.33 0.57
C GLY A 14 8.75 -4.63 -0.72
N PHE A 15 9.30 -3.60 -1.34
CA PHE A 15 9.86 -3.65 -2.69
C PHE A 15 11.26 -4.25 -2.76
N ILE A 16 12.05 -4.20 -1.68
CA ILE A 16 13.37 -4.82 -1.61
C ILE A 16 13.28 -6.31 -1.26
N PRO A 17 12.55 -6.75 -0.22
CA PRO A 17 12.50 -8.17 0.10
C PRO A 17 11.64 -8.97 -0.87
N ALA A 18 10.66 -8.37 -1.55
CA ALA A 18 9.89 -9.08 -2.58
C ALA A 18 10.81 -9.73 -3.64
N PRO A 19 11.62 -9.00 -4.43
CA PRO A 19 12.46 -9.60 -5.46
C PRO A 19 13.52 -10.56 -4.89
N ILE A 20 14.00 -10.35 -3.66
CA ILE A 20 14.95 -11.26 -2.99
C ILE A 20 14.28 -12.61 -2.70
N VAL A 21 13.10 -12.59 -2.09
CA VAL A 21 12.34 -13.80 -1.79
C VAL A 21 11.92 -14.51 -3.08
N PHE A 22 11.45 -13.76 -4.08
CA PHE A 22 11.08 -14.31 -5.37
C PHE A 22 12.26 -14.92 -6.11
N GLY A 23 13.42 -14.28 -6.10
CA GLY A 23 14.66 -14.81 -6.67
C GLY A 23 15.04 -16.15 -6.04
N TRP A 24 15.07 -16.20 -4.70
CA TRP A 24 15.35 -17.44 -3.97
C TRP A 24 14.31 -18.53 -4.24
N LEU A 25 13.03 -18.17 -4.36
CA LEU A 25 11.96 -19.11 -4.66
C LEU A 25 12.14 -19.76 -6.03
N ILE A 26 12.51 -18.95 -7.04
CA ILE A 26 12.75 -19.42 -8.41
C ILE A 26 13.98 -20.34 -8.43
N ASP A 27 15.07 -19.95 -7.78
CA ASP A 27 16.28 -20.77 -7.67
C ASP A 27 16.01 -22.10 -6.96
N SER A 28 15.15 -22.10 -5.93
CA SER A 28 14.76 -23.30 -5.18
C SER A 28 13.94 -24.30 -6.00
N ALA A 29 13.22 -23.82 -7.01
CA ALA A 29 12.42 -24.65 -7.90
C ALA A 29 13.23 -25.20 -9.09
N CYS A 30 14.53 -24.88 -9.19
CA CYS A 30 15.37 -25.37 -10.26
C CYS A 30 15.66 -26.87 -10.13
N ILE A 31 15.33 -27.64 -11.17
CA ILE A 31 15.66 -29.07 -11.26
C ILE A 31 17.00 -29.26 -11.98
N LEU A 32 17.21 -28.52 -13.07
CA LEU A 32 18.37 -28.68 -13.94
C LEU A 32 19.04 -27.34 -14.25
N TRP A 33 20.26 -27.19 -13.75
CA TRP A 33 21.13 -26.06 -14.03
C TRP A 33 21.81 -26.21 -15.39
N HIS A 34 21.82 -25.16 -16.21
CA HIS A 34 22.63 -25.12 -17.42
C HIS A 34 24.07 -24.79 -17.04
N SER A 35 25.00 -25.68 -17.37
CA SER A 35 26.43 -25.47 -17.14
C SER A 35 27.17 -25.56 -18.46
N ARG A 36 27.86 -24.47 -18.84
CA ARG A 36 28.77 -24.45 -20.00
C ARG A 36 30.12 -25.10 -19.69
N CYS A 37 30.51 -25.08 -18.41
CA CYS A 37 31.76 -25.63 -17.89
C CYS A 37 31.47 -26.56 -16.68
N PRO A 38 32.34 -27.53 -16.37
CA PRO A 38 32.09 -28.56 -15.34
C PRO A 38 31.81 -28.06 -13.92
N ASN A 39 32.24 -26.84 -13.59
CA ASN A 39 32.13 -26.24 -12.24
C ASN A 39 31.33 -24.94 -12.21
N ASP A 40 30.61 -24.60 -13.27
CA ASP A 40 29.86 -23.34 -13.36
C ASP A 40 28.35 -23.56 -13.18
N ARG A 41 27.67 -22.65 -12.49
CA ARG A 41 26.20 -22.64 -12.35
C ARG A 41 25.66 -21.47 -13.17
N GLY A 42 25.20 -21.77 -14.37
CA GLY A 42 24.52 -20.80 -15.23
C GLY A 42 23.03 -20.71 -14.93
N ASN A 43 22.23 -20.44 -15.95
CA ASN A 43 20.78 -20.29 -15.78
C ASN A 43 20.09 -21.65 -15.63
N CYS A 44 19.00 -21.70 -14.88
CA CYS A 44 18.19 -22.90 -14.81
C CYS A 44 17.33 -23.09 -16.07
N VAL A 45 17.33 -24.29 -16.63
CA VAL A 45 16.59 -24.62 -17.87
C VAL A 45 15.20 -25.16 -17.56
N ILE A 46 15.09 -26.00 -16.53
CA ILE A 46 13.88 -26.72 -16.18
C ILE A 46 13.54 -26.48 -14.71
N TYR A 47 12.32 -25.98 -14.48
CA TYR A 47 11.78 -25.66 -13.16
C TYR A 47 10.63 -26.60 -12.80
N ASP A 48 10.53 -26.97 -11.52
CA ASP A 48 9.37 -27.69 -10.99
C ASP A 48 8.22 -26.72 -10.73
N ASN A 49 7.25 -26.71 -11.65
CA ASN A 49 6.05 -25.87 -11.54
C ASN A 49 5.15 -26.23 -10.34
N LYS A 50 5.10 -27.50 -9.94
CA LYS A 50 4.25 -27.92 -8.81
C LYS A 50 4.85 -27.46 -7.49
N PHE A 51 6.16 -27.63 -7.35
CA PHE A 51 6.89 -27.14 -6.19
C PHE A 51 6.85 -25.61 -6.11
N PHE A 52 7.15 -24.93 -7.21
CA PHE A 52 7.12 -23.47 -7.29
C PHE A 52 5.78 -22.89 -6.85
N ARG A 53 4.67 -23.41 -7.41
CA ARG A 53 3.32 -22.93 -7.08
C ARG A 53 3.00 -23.13 -5.59
N ARG A 54 3.31 -24.29 -5.03
CA ARG A 54 3.05 -24.58 -3.61
C ARG A 54 3.84 -23.64 -2.70
N THR A 55 5.13 -23.50 -2.95
CA THR A 55 6.01 -22.65 -2.15
C THR A 55 5.63 -21.17 -2.28
N PHE A 56 5.21 -20.73 -3.46
CA PHE A 56 4.77 -19.36 -3.70
C PHE A 56 3.51 -19.03 -2.89
N HIS A 57 2.47 -19.86 -2.98
CA HIS A 57 1.26 -19.64 -2.22
C HIS A 57 1.50 -19.75 -0.71
N PHE A 58 2.37 -20.67 -0.27
CA PHE A 58 2.72 -20.79 1.14
C PHE A 58 3.46 -19.56 1.66
N SER A 59 4.45 -19.05 0.92
CA SER A 59 5.17 -17.82 1.27
C SER A 59 4.21 -16.63 1.40
N ASN A 60 3.32 -16.45 0.42
CA ASN A 60 2.30 -15.40 0.47
C ASN A 60 1.35 -15.57 1.66
N ALA A 61 0.90 -16.80 1.93
CA ALA A 61 0.02 -17.08 3.07
C ALA A 61 0.71 -16.78 4.41
N VAL A 62 2.00 -17.09 4.56
CA VAL A 62 2.77 -16.77 5.77
C VAL A 62 2.90 -15.26 5.96
N ILE A 63 3.23 -14.51 4.92
CA ILE A 63 3.33 -13.04 4.98
C ILE A 63 1.98 -12.44 5.38
N GLN A 64 0.89 -12.88 4.74
CA GLN A 64 -0.45 -12.41 5.05
C GLN A 64 -0.86 -12.76 6.49
N LEU A 65 -0.52 -13.97 6.96
CA LEU A 65 -0.80 -14.40 8.33
C LEU A 65 -0.06 -13.52 9.35
N LEU A 66 1.22 -13.20 9.11
CA LEU A 66 1.98 -12.29 9.96
C LEU A 66 1.36 -10.88 10.01
N ALA A 67 0.88 -10.38 8.87
CA ALA A 67 0.16 -9.10 8.83
C ALA A 67 -1.13 -9.13 9.66
N VAL A 68 -1.92 -10.19 9.52
CA VAL A 68 -3.15 -10.38 10.31
C VAL A 68 -2.84 -10.48 11.81
N ILE A 69 -1.81 -11.24 12.19
CA ILE A 69 -1.39 -11.35 13.59
C ILE A 69 -1.00 -9.98 14.14
N SER A 70 -0.22 -9.19 13.39
CA SER A 70 0.16 -7.82 13.80
C SER A 70 -1.07 -6.95 14.07
N ILE A 71 -2.06 -6.97 13.16
CA ILE A 71 -3.32 -6.23 13.34
C ILE A 71 -4.09 -6.71 14.57
N VAL A 72 -4.20 -8.03 14.77
CA VAL A 72 -4.88 -8.60 15.95
C VAL A 72 -4.19 -8.18 17.24
N VAL A 73 -2.85 -8.21 17.28
CA VAL A 73 -2.06 -7.76 18.43
C VAL A 73 -2.31 -6.27 18.71
N CYS A 74 -2.25 -5.42 17.68
CA CYS A 74 -2.59 -4.00 17.80
C CYS A 74 -4.02 -3.79 18.33
N TYR A 75 -4.99 -4.53 17.79
CA TYR A 75 -6.39 -4.45 18.21
C TYR A 75 -6.57 -4.84 19.68
N LEU A 76 -5.96 -5.94 20.12
CA LEU A 76 -6.01 -6.38 21.52
C LEU A 76 -5.33 -5.35 22.45
N PHE A 77 -4.21 -4.77 22.02
CA PHE A 77 -3.50 -3.75 22.78
C PHE A 77 -4.34 -2.47 22.95
N ILE A 78 -4.98 -1.98 21.88
CA ILE A 78 -5.86 -0.80 21.94
C ILE A 78 -7.11 -1.09 22.77
N ARG A 79 -7.74 -2.25 22.57
CA ARG A 79 -8.92 -2.68 23.34
C ARG A 79 -8.64 -2.75 24.84
N ASN A 80 -7.44 -3.20 25.23
CA ASN A 80 -7.04 -3.24 26.63
C ASN A 80 -6.69 -1.85 27.20
N ARG A 81 -6.62 -0.82 26.35
CA ARG A 81 -6.20 0.54 26.70
C ARG A 81 -7.31 1.58 26.61
N VAL A 82 -8.58 1.21 26.33
CA VAL A 82 -9.76 2.11 26.13
C VAL A 82 -9.40 3.56 26.40
N LEU A 83 -8.88 4.21 25.36
CA LEU A 83 -8.49 5.60 25.45
C LEU A 83 -9.79 6.42 25.51
N PRO A 84 -9.89 7.45 26.38
CA PRO A 84 -10.98 8.39 26.29
C PRO A 84 -11.00 8.95 24.86
N GLU A 85 -12.20 8.95 24.26
CA GLU A 85 -12.49 9.39 22.90
C GLU A 85 -11.80 10.73 22.60
N GLU A 86 -10.70 10.68 21.83
CA GLU A 86 -10.30 11.85 21.05
C GLU A 86 -10.97 11.69 19.69
N GLU A 87 -12.00 12.51 19.49
CA GLU A 87 -12.81 12.67 18.30
C GLU A 87 -11.93 12.65 17.03
N GLN A 88 -11.76 11.49 16.42
CA GLN A 88 -11.21 11.38 15.08
C GLN A 88 -12.28 11.84 14.11
N GLN A 89 -12.20 13.14 13.81
CA GLN A 89 -12.91 13.83 12.74
C GLN A 89 -13.06 12.90 11.53
N ALA A 90 -14.31 12.48 11.30
CA ALA A 90 -14.73 11.88 10.04
C ALA A 90 -14.25 12.79 8.90
N PRO A 91 -13.86 12.26 7.72
CA PRO A 91 -13.57 13.12 6.59
C PRO A 91 -14.80 13.98 6.33
N GLU A 92 -14.66 15.29 6.53
CA GLU A 92 -15.64 16.28 6.13
C GLU A 92 -15.73 16.17 4.60
N TYR A 93 -16.75 15.45 4.13
CA TYR A 93 -17.17 15.48 2.74
C TYR A 93 -17.60 16.93 2.50
N TYR A 94 -16.76 17.70 1.80
CA TYR A 94 -17.11 19.05 1.36
C TYR A 94 -18.42 18.98 0.57
N GLU A 95 -19.47 19.51 1.18
CA GLU A 95 -20.77 19.71 0.55
C GLU A 95 -20.58 20.78 -0.55
N ASP A 96 -20.56 20.34 -1.81
CA ASP A 96 -20.44 21.14 -3.03
C ASP A 96 -21.64 22.08 -3.26
N ASP A 97 -22.58 22.17 -2.32
CA ASP A 97 -23.84 22.90 -2.50
C ASP A 97 -23.76 24.41 -2.23
N GLN A 98 -22.61 24.99 -1.82
CA GLN A 98 -22.53 26.42 -1.47
C GLN A 98 -21.75 27.30 -2.47
N ILE A 99 -21.15 26.72 -3.51
CA ILE A 99 -20.43 27.49 -4.56
C ILE A 99 -21.38 27.95 -5.68
N SER A 100 -22.53 27.30 -5.85
CA SER A 100 -23.52 27.63 -6.88
C SER A 100 -24.43 28.81 -6.51
N GLU A 101 -24.78 29.01 -5.23
CA GLU A 101 -25.62 30.14 -4.81
C GLU A 101 -24.88 31.47 -4.76
N THR A 102 -23.62 31.49 -4.28
CA THR A 102 -22.86 32.75 -4.07
C THR A 102 -22.33 33.38 -5.36
N VAL A 103 -22.07 32.58 -6.40
CA VAL A 103 -21.71 33.08 -7.73
C VAL A 103 -22.94 33.68 -8.43
N ASN A 104 -24.13 33.12 -8.19
CA ASN A 104 -25.36 33.58 -8.85
C ASN A 104 -25.93 34.85 -8.22
N GLU A 105 -25.85 35.02 -6.90
CA GLU A 105 -26.36 36.23 -6.22
C GLU A 105 -25.51 37.48 -6.48
N ASN A 106 -24.19 37.32 -6.67
CA ASN A 106 -23.27 38.42 -6.89
C ASN A 106 -23.03 38.78 -8.36
N SER A 107 -23.38 37.89 -9.30
CA SER A 107 -23.27 38.19 -10.73
C SER A 107 -24.49 38.94 -11.30
N LEU A 108 -25.61 39.03 -10.56
CA LEU A 108 -26.83 39.71 -10.99
C LEU A 108 -27.06 41.08 -10.31
N ARG A 109 -26.06 41.63 -9.63
CA ARG A 109 -26.15 43.01 -9.09
C ARG A 109 -25.38 43.96 -10.01
N PRO A 110 -26.03 44.90 -10.74
CA PRO A 110 -25.29 45.89 -11.50
C PRO A 110 -24.45 46.73 -10.55
N ALA A 111 -23.19 47.01 -10.94
CA ALA A 111 -22.30 47.87 -10.18
C ALA A 111 -22.96 49.26 -9.98
N PRO A 112 -22.93 49.83 -8.77
CA PRO A 112 -23.45 51.18 -8.55
C PRO A 112 -22.63 52.18 -9.38
N ILE A 113 -23.34 52.95 -10.20
CA ILE A 113 -22.79 54.13 -10.88
C ILE A 113 -22.55 55.17 -9.78
N GLN A 114 -21.29 55.39 -9.42
CA GLN A 114 -20.94 56.55 -8.61
C GLN A 114 -20.93 57.77 -9.54
N THR A 115 -22.02 58.54 -9.57
CA THR A 115 -22.11 59.86 -10.20
C THR A 115 -21.44 60.91 -9.30
N ASP A 116 -20.63 61.79 -9.91
CA ASP A 116 -19.91 62.90 -9.29
C ASP A 116 -20.81 63.92 -8.56
N LEU A 117 -20.29 64.53 -7.48
CA LEU A 117 -20.47 65.95 -7.18
C LEU A 117 -19.36 66.50 -6.28
#